data_AF-X1SUX2-F1
#
_entry.id   AF-X1SUX2-F1
#
_cell.length_a   1.000
_cell.length_b   1.000
_cell.length_c   1.000
_cell.angle_alpha   90.00
_cell.angle_beta   90.00
_cell.angle_gamma   90.00
#
_symmetry.space_group_name_H-M   'P 1'
#
loop_
_entity.id
_entity.type
_entity.pdbx_description
1 polymer ?
#
loop_
_entity_poly.entity_id
_entity_poly.type
_entity_poly.pdbx_seq_one_letter_code
_entity_poly.pdbx_strand_id
1 'polypeptide(L)'
;LSPEEKAEWESAARPRHMTGYAWFLSQALRPNPGIYLPLQGGTMQGNIYMAKHRLLHLPLPTDIQEAASKAYADALILPATQVEPSHIGAATFDDLQDLINNTMSAGRTSGGLIEASSAAGNVKVNLGTGFIKITDSPNGLTRSFNWPNTIIVAGALPGNIIDKETNYIYIDYSAGVPVPKATTDRTTIELNRMFTLGRVYRDGVTLHIVNSGVNLYNHMRNNHERLIGVRGFERASGGVIAEKLVRYLTSTDGVFYLGANKIATTQQDTS
;
A
#
# COMPACT_ATOMS: atom_id res chain seq x y z
N LEU A 1 3.46 -17.37 72.10
CA LEU A 1 2.53 -18.50 71.99
C LEU A 1 1.77 -18.59 73.28
N SER A 2 0.46 -18.37 73.25
CA SER A 2 -0.35 -18.61 74.44
C SER A 2 -0.27 -20.10 74.83
N PRO A 3 -0.48 -20.44 76.11
CA PRO A 3 -0.56 -21.84 76.52
C PRO A 3 -1.62 -22.63 75.75
N GLU A 4 -2.72 -21.97 75.36
CA GLU A 4 -3.82 -22.53 74.59
C GLU A 4 -3.39 -22.87 73.15
N GLU A 5 -2.71 -21.95 72.46
CA GLU A 5 -2.15 -22.18 71.12
C GLU A 5 -1.15 -23.33 71.12
N LYS A 6 -0.30 -23.44 72.16
CA LYS A 6 0.67 -24.53 72.28
C LYS A 6 -0.02 -25.89 72.42
N ALA A 7 -1.09 -25.96 73.21
CA ALA A 7 -1.86 -27.18 73.40
C ALA A 7 -2.60 -27.60 72.11
N GLU A 8 -3.14 -26.64 71.36
CA GLU A 8 -3.77 -26.87 70.07
C GLU A 8 -2.78 -27.46 69.06
N TRP A 9 -1.57 -26.88 68.96
CA TRP A 9 -0.54 -27.34 68.04
C TRP A 9 -0.09 -28.77 68.36
N GLU A 10 0.16 -29.07 69.64
CA GLU A 10 0.54 -30.41 70.09
C GLU A 10 -0.59 -31.43 69.85
N SER A 11 -1.85 -31.03 70.02
CA SER A 11 -3.01 -31.87 69.73
C SER A 11 -3.12 -32.22 68.25
N ALA A 12 -2.92 -31.24 67.35
CA ALA A 12 -2.96 -31.45 65.90
C ALA A 12 -1.72 -32.22 65.36
N ALA A 13 -0.61 -32.16 66.10
CA ALA A 13 0.66 -32.80 65.81
C ALA A 13 0.68 -34.28 66.22
N ARG A 14 0.07 -34.63 67.36
CA ARG A 14 0.10 -35.99 67.94
C ARG A 14 -0.39 -37.10 66.98
N PRO A 15 -1.49 -36.96 66.22
CA PRO A 15 -1.93 -37.96 65.23
C PRO A 15 -0.93 -38.16 64.08
N ARG A 16 -0.02 -37.20 63.87
CA ARG A 16 0.97 -37.19 62.80
C ARG A 16 2.38 -37.52 63.29
N HIS A 17 2.51 -37.98 64.54
CA HIS A 17 3.79 -38.32 65.17
C HIS A 17 4.85 -37.21 65.07
N MET A 18 4.41 -35.95 65.14
CA MET A 18 5.27 -34.77 65.11
C MET A 18 5.09 -33.94 66.38
N THR A 19 6.01 -33.01 66.65
CA THR A 19 5.86 -32.03 67.73
C THR A 19 4.95 -30.89 67.28
N GLY A 20 4.36 -30.15 68.22
CA GLY A 20 3.55 -28.97 67.90
C GLY A 20 4.31 -27.94 67.05
N TYR A 21 5.62 -27.78 67.29
CA TYR A 21 6.49 -26.91 66.49
C TYR A 21 6.68 -27.41 65.05
N ALA A 22 6.91 -28.72 64.87
CA ALA A 22 7.03 -29.31 63.54
C ALA A 22 5.69 -29.26 62.77
N TRP A 23 4.57 -29.37 63.47
CA TRP A 23 3.25 -29.18 62.88
C TRP A 23 3.02 -27.75 62.41
N PHE A 24 3.34 -26.75 63.23
CA PHE A 24 3.25 -25.33 62.85
C PHE A 24 4.11 -25.01 61.63
N LEU A 25 5.38 -25.46 61.63
CA LEU A 25 6.26 -25.34 60.46
C LEU A 25 5.64 -25.99 59.23
N SER A 26 5.03 -27.17 59.36
CA SER A 26 4.35 -27.83 58.24
C SER A 26 3.14 -27.04 57.72
N GLN A 27 2.43 -26.28 58.56
CA GLN A 27 1.35 -25.40 58.11
C GLN A 27 1.88 -24.15 57.41
N ALA A 28 2.97 -23.57 57.92
CA ALA A 28 3.64 -22.43 57.31
C ALA A 28 4.33 -22.78 55.98
N LEU A 29 4.72 -24.04 55.81
CA LEU A 29 5.34 -24.60 54.59
C LEU A 29 4.31 -25.12 53.58
N ARG A 30 3.03 -25.26 53.95
CA ARG A 30 1.98 -25.54 52.96
C ARG A 30 1.87 -24.31 52.06
N PRO A 31 1.84 -24.46 50.72
CA PRO A 31 1.56 -23.34 49.83
C PRO A 31 0.26 -22.73 50.28
N ASN A 32 0.29 -21.49 50.80
CA ASN A 32 -0.90 -20.83 51.30
C ASN A 32 -1.84 -20.59 50.11
N PRO A 33 -2.89 -21.41 49.91
CA PRO A 33 -3.54 -21.53 48.61
C PRO A 33 -4.40 -20.31 48.25
N GLY A 34 -4.58 -19.38 49.19
CA GLY A 34 -5.52 -18.26 49.04
C GLY A 34 -4.90 -16.87 48.85
N ILE A 35 -3.57 -16.70 48.87
CA ILE A 35 -2.97 -15.35 48.85
C ILE A 35 -2.07 -15.10 47.63
N TYR A 36 -1.30 -16.08 47.16
CA TYR A 36 -0.40 -15.89 46.01
C TYR A 36 -0.24 -17.19 45.18
N LEU A 37 0.02 -17.05 43.88
CA LEU A 37 0.43 -18.16 43.02
C LEU A 37 1.88 -18.55 43.32
N PRO A 38 2.24 -19.86 43.34
CA PRO A 38 3.63 -20.27 43.53
C PRO A 38 4.58 -19.70 42.46
N LEU A 39 5.84 -19.45 42.82
CA LEU A 39 6.87 -18.99 41.86
C LEU A 39 7.17 -20.00 40.75
N GLN A 40 6.89 -21.29 40.99
CA GLN A 40 6.97 -22.34 39.97
C GLN A 40 5.81 -22.30 38.96
N GLY A 41 4.89 -21.34 39.11
CA GLY A 41 3.67 -21.26 38.34
C GLY A 41 2.54 -22.09 38.95
N GLY A 42 1.39 -22.07 38.28
CA GLY A 42 0.21 -22.84 38.64
C GLY A 42 -0.98 -22.48 37.75
N THR A 43 -2.04 -23.29 37.82
CA THR A 43 -3.29 -23.02 37.11
C THR A 43 -4.16 -22.09 37.93
N MET A 44 -4.56 -20.97 37.36
CA MET A 44 -5.58 -20.10 37.93
C MET A 44 -6.96 -20.57 37.43
N GLN A 45 -7.93 -20.72 38.33
CA GLN A 45 -9.32 -21.01 37.97
C GLN A 45 -10.19 -19.79 38.26
N GLY A 46 -11.18 -19.53 37.42
CA GLY A 46 -12.05 -18.37 37.52
C GLY A 46 -11.44 -17.07 36.99
N ASN A 47 -12.17 -15.97 37.16
CA ASN A 47 -11.76 -14.65 36.67
C ASN A 47 -10.76 -13.99 37.62
N ILE A 48 -9.75 -13.31 37.06
CA ILE A 48 -8.79 -12.52 37.83
C ILE A 48 -9.13 -11.04 37.68
N TYR A 49 -9.55 -10.40 38.78
CA TYR A 49 -9.83 -8.97 38.80
C TYR A 49 -8.58 -8.16 39.19
N MET A 50 -7.96 -7.46 38.24
CA MET A 50 -6.71 -6.71 38.44
C MET A 50 -6.91 -5.28 38.97
N ALA A 51 -8.16 -4.83 39.13
CA ALA A 51 -8.49 -3.42 39.38
C ALA A 51 -7.78 -2.48 38.38
N LYS A 52 -6.75 -1.75 38.80
CA LYS A 52 -5.92 -0.88 37.94
C LYS A 52 -4.43 -1.21 38.04
N HIS A 53 -4.09 -2.42 38.49
CA HIS A 53 -2.71 -2.87 38.60
C HIS A 53 -2.17 -3.38 37.25
N ARG A 54 -0.85 -3.29 37.10
CA ARG A 54 -0.14 -3.63 35.85
C ARG A 54 0.31 -5.09 35.87
N LEU A 55 0.23 -5.74 34.71
CA LEU A 55 0.94 -6.99 34.43
C LEU A 55 2.26 -6.64 33.72
N LEU A 56 3.38 -7.05 34.29
CA LEU A 56 4.73 -6.68 33.83
C LEU A 56 5.52 -7.90 33.40
N HIS A 57 6.56 -7.68 32.60
CA HIS A 57 7.51 -8.73 32.16
C HIS A 57 6.89 -9.90 31.39
N LEU A 58 5.83 -9.64 30.62
CA LEU A 58 5.33 -10.61 29.64
C LEU A 58 6.39 -10.82 28.55
N PRO A 59 6.76 -12.07 28.22
CA PRO A 59 7.59 -12.35 27.06
C PRO A 59 6.86 -12.01 25.75
N LEU A 60 7.58 -12.09 24.63
CA LEU A 60 6.92 -12.06 23.32
C LEU A 60 6.05 -13.31 23.17
N PRO A 61 4.78 -13.17 22.77
CA PRO A 61 3.91 -14.32 22.59
C PRO A 61 4.42 -15.17 21.42
N THR A 62 4.48 -16.48 21.64
CA THR A 62 4.86 -17.51 20.66
C THR A 62 3.69 -18.43 20.31
N ASP A 63 2.68 -18.51 21.19
CA ASP A 63 1.45 -19.26 20.98
C ASP A 63 0.23 -18.32 20.91
N ILE A 64 -0.80 -18.74 20.16
CA ILE A 64 -2.03 -17.96 19.96
C ILE A 64 -2.87 -17.79 21.22
N GLN A 65 -2.63 -18.59 22.26
CA GLN A 65 -3.33 -18.53 23.55
C GLN A 65 -2.59 -17.71 24.61
N GLU A 66 -1.38 -17.21 24.30
CA GLU A 66 -0.60 -16.41 25.24
C GLU A 66 -1.10 -14.95 25.32
N ALA A 67 -0.89 -14.33 26.49
CA ALA A 67 -1.13 -12.90 26.65
C ALA A 67 -0.06 -12.09 25.90
N ALA A 68 -0.50 -11.17 25.05
CA ALA A 68 0.40 -10.27 24.34
C ALA A 68 0.78 -9.04 25.19
N SER A 69 2.06 -8.64 25.16
CA SER A 69 2.47 -7.35 25.68
C SER A 69 1.95 -6.21 24.78
N LYS A 70 1.72 -5.02 25.36
CA LYS A 70 1.31 -3.84 24.57
C LYS A 70 2.32 -3.50 23.47
N ALA A 71 3.62 -3.61 23.77
CA ALA A 71 4.68 -3.33 22.79
C ALA A 71 4.59 -4.28 21.58
N TYR A 72 4.26 -5.56 21.79
CA TYR A 72 4.03 -6.51 20.70
C TYR A 72 2.81 -6.12 19.86
N ALA A 73 1.67 -5.83 20.52
CA ALA A 73 0.44 -5.46 19.82
C ALA A 73 0.58 -4.15 19.03
N ASP A 74 1.28 -3.15 19.59
CA ASP A 74 1.54 -1.86 18.94
C ASP A 74 2.54 -1.99 17.77
N ALA A 75 3.42 -2.98 17.80
CA ALA A 75 4.36 -3.26 16.72
C ALA A 75 3.75 -4.05 15.55
N LEU A 76 2.50 -4.50 15.66
CA LEU A 76 1.83 -5.24 14.61
C LEU A 76 1.57 -4.33 13.40
N ILE A 77 2.14 -4.69 12.26
CA ILE A 77 1.86 -4.04 10.98
C ILE A 77 0.70 -4.79 10.33
N LEU A 78 -0.40 -4.08 10.05
CA LEU A 78 -1.51 -4.63 9.29
C LEU A 78 -1.21 -4.49 7.78
N PRO A 79 -1.07 -5.58 7.01
CA PRO A 79 -0.98 -5.52 5.56
C PRO A 79 -2.30 -5.00 4.98
N ALA A 80 -2.24 -4.44 3.77
CA ALA A 80 -3.41 -3.92 3.07
C ALA A 80 -4.52 -4.98 2.87
N THR A 81 -4.16 -6.26 2.82
CA THR A 81 -5.09 -7.40 2.73
C THR A 81 -5.87 -7.67 4.02
N GLN A 82 -5.56 -6.96 5.11
CA GLN A 82 -6.25 -7.06 6.40
C GLN A 82 -6.92 -5.74 6.79
N VAL A 83 -6.87 -4.73 5.91
CA VAL A 83 -7.50 -3.44 6.14
C VAL A 83 -8.70 -3.33 5.22
N GLU A 84 -9.89 -3.39 5.79
CA GLU A 84 -11.15 -3.43 5.03
C GLU A 84 -11.78 -2.03 4.94
N PRO A 85 -12.08 -1.50 3.73
CA PRO A 85 -13.04 -0.40 3.58
C PRO A 85 -14.47 -0.83 3.93
N SER A 86 -15.35 0.15 4.19
CA SER A 86 -16.79 -0.12 4.34
C SER A 86 -17.35 -0.74 3.06
N HIS A 87 -18.02 -1.89 3.18
CA HIS A 87 -18.66 -2.60 2.08
C HIS A 87 -20.15 -2.86 2.35
N ILE A 88 -20.89 -3.22 1.30
CA ILE A 88 -22.32 -3.55 1.36
C ILE A 88 -22.48 -5.05 1.11
N GLY A 89 -23.04 -5.79 2.07
CA GLY A 89 -23.18 -7.24 1.97
C GLY A 89 -21.84 -7.97 1.87
N ALA A 90 -21.85 -9.17 1.28
CA ALA A 90 -20.64 -9.93 0.99
C ALA A 90 -19.99 -9.42 -0.31
N ALA A 91 -19.03 -8.51 -0.18
CA ALA A 91 -18.30 -7.95 -1.31
C ALA A 91 -17.20 -8.91 -1.78
N THR A 92 -16.99 -9.00 -3.10
CA THR A 92 -15.90 -9.80 -3.69
C THR A 92 -14.53 -9.15 -3.52
N PHE A 93 -14.52 -7.82 -3.40
CA PHE A 93 -13.34 -6.99 -3.21
C PHE A 93 -13.59 -6.17 -1.95
N ASP A 94 -12.99 -6.59 -0.84
CA ASP A 94 -13.34 -6.13 0.50
C ASP A 94 -12.16 -5.58 1.29
N ASP A 95 -10.94 -5.63 0.75
CA ASP A 95 -9.73 -5.09 1.38
C ASP A 95 -9.09 -3.91 0.59
N LEU A 96 -8.14 -3.21 1.22
CA LEU A 96 -7.42 -2.10 0.59
C LEU A 96 -6.54 -2.56 -0.57
N GLN A 97 -6.03 -3.80 -0.55
CA GLN A 97 -5.23 -4.33 -1.64
C GLN A 97 -6.08 -4.51 -2.91
N ASP A 98 -7.33 -4.94 -2.76
CA ASP A 98 -8.29 -5.05 -3.85
C ASP A 98 -8.72 -3.70 -4.38
N LEU A 99 -8.92 -2.71 -3.51
CA LEU A 99 -9.12 -1.34 -3.95
C LEU A 99 -7.97 -0.87 -4.85
N ILE A 100 -6.72 -1.13 -4.45
CA ILE A 100 -5.54 -0.80 -5.24
C ILE A 100 -5.53 -1.59 -6.56
N ASN A 101 -5.80 -2.90 -6.52
CA ASN A 101 -5.80 -3.77 -7.70
C ASN A 101 -6.79 -3.30 -8.77
N ASN A 102 -7.97 -2.83 -8.34
CA ASN A 102 -9.05 -2.41 -9.22
C ASN A 102 -8.92 -0.96 -9.72
N THR A 103 -8.31 -0.07 -8.93
CA THR A 103 -8.29 1.38 -9.25
C THR A 103 -6.95 1.87 -9.78
N MET A 104 -5.84 1.22 -9.43
CA MET A 104 -4.51 1.66 -9.80
C MET A 104 -4.00 0.96 -11.06
N SER A 105 -3.37 1.75 -11.93
CA SER A 105 -2.64 1.27 -13.11
C SER A 105 -1.16 1.04 -12.80
N ALA A 106 -0.48 0.33 -13.69
CA ALA A 106 0.99 0.26 -13.66
C ALA A 106 1.61 1.59 -14.11
N GLY A 107 2.72 1.99 -13.48
CA GLY A 107 3.39 3.25 -13.79
C GLY A 107 4.43 3.65 -12.76
N ARG A 108 5.21 4.70 -13.07
CA ARG A 108 6.23 5.23 -12.14
C ARG A 108 5.64 6.23 -11.16
N THR A 109 6.17 6.22 -9.95
CA THR A 109 5.86 7.18 -8.88
C THR A 109 6.99 8.16 -8.62
N SER A 110 8.25 7.76 -8.84
CA SER A 110 9.41 8.64 -8.76
C SER A 110 10.59 8.09 -9.57
N GLY A 111 11.55 8.94 -9.90
CA GLY A 111 12.77 8.56 -10.63
C GLY A 111 12.52 8.06 -12.05
N GLY A 112 13.35 7.13 -12.53
CA GLY A 112 13.21 6.55 -13.87
C GLY A 112 13.41 7.55 -15.01
N LEU A 113 14.23 8.59 -14.79
CA LEU A 113 14.62 9.52 -15.84
C LEU A 113 15.53 8.80 -16.84
N ILE A 114 15.28 9.01 -18.12
CA ILE A 114 16.13 8.54 -19.21
C ILE A 114 17.11 9.65 -19.54
N GLU A 115 18.40 9.32 -19.51
CA GLU A 115 19.50 10.22 -19.84
C GLU A 115 20.57 9.52 -20.67
N ALA A 116 21.43 10.28 -21.34
CA ALA A 116 22.60 9.72 -22.00
C ALA A 116 23.54 9.12 -20.94
N SER A 117 24.10 7.94 -21.22
CA SER A 117 25.12 7.37 -20.35
C SER A 117 26.50 8.01 -20.59
N SER A 118 27.47 7.73 -19.72
CA SER A 118 28.87 8.13 -19.93
C SER A 118 29.51 7.45 -21.15
N ALA A 119 29.04 6.26 -21.55
CA ALA A 119 29.47 5.59 -22.78
C ALA A 119 28.64 6.09 -23.97
N ALA A 120 29.34 6.44 -25.06
CA ALA A 120 28.77 7.13 -26.21
C ALA A 120 27.53 6.44 -26.80
N GLY A 121 26.40 7.14 -26.69
CA GLY A 121 25.10 6.77 -27.21
C GLY A 121 24.44 5.51 -26.62
N ASN A 122 24.98 4.99 -25.52
CA ASN A 122 24.21 4.16 -24.59
C ASN A 122 23.27 5.06 -23.77
N VAL A 123 22.20 4.48 -23.27
CA VAL A 123 21.20 5.18 -22.45
C VAL A 123 21.27 4.68 -21.02
N LYS A 124 21.14 5.59 -20.07
CA LYS A 124 20.94 5.27 -18.66
C LYS A 124 19.49 5.54 -18.27
N VAL A 125 18.86 4.53 -17.71
CA VAL A 125 17.60 4.66 -16.97
C VAL A 125 17.96 4.78 -15.50
N ASN A 126 17.65 5.92 -14.92
CA ASN A 126 17.93 6.18 -13.51
C ASN A 126 17.06 5.30 -12.61
N LEU A 127 17.55 5.06 -11.39
CA LEU A 127 16.80 4.41 -10.34
C LEU A 127 15.41 5.04 -10.18
N GLY A 128 14.43 4.24 -9.82
CA GLY A 128 13.07 4.71 -9.69
C GLY A 128 12.18 3.75 -8.93
N THR A 129 10.94 4.21 -8.73
CA THR A 129 9.92 3.51 -7.96
C THR A 129 8.61 3.52 -8.74
N GLY A 130 7.78 2.51 -8.54
CA GLY A 130 6.52 2.40 -9.26
C GLY A 130 5.62 1.30 -8.75
N PHE A 131 4.48 1.16 -9.42
CA PHE A 131 3.52 0.07 -9.23
C PHE A 131 3.39 -0.73 -10.52
N ILE A 132 3.21 -2.05 -10.40
CA ILE A 132 3.06 -2.95 -11.54
C ILE A 132 2.14 -4.12 -11.18
N LYS A 133 1.42 -4.65 -12.16
CA LYS A 133 0.61 -5.87 -11.96
C LYS A 133 1.50 -7.08 -12.19
N ILE A 134 1.29 -8.14 -11.42
CA ILE A 134 2.07 -9.38 -11.55
C ILE A 134 1.50 -10.37 -12.57
N THR A 135 0.26 -10.14 -13.01
CA THR A 135 -0.44 -10.89 -14.07
C THR A 135 -0.88 -9.92 -15.15
N ASP A 136 -1.07 -10.42 -16.38
CA ASP A 136 -1.68 -9.63 -17.46
C ASP A 136 -3.20 -9.60 -17.29
N SER A 137 -3.65 -8.93 -16.23
CA SER A 137 -5.05 -8.69 -15.97
C SER A 137 -5.25 -7.28 -15.41
N PRO A 138 -6.27 -6.52 -15.85
CA PRO A 138 -6.57 -5.20 -15.31
C PRO A 138 -6.82 -5.17 -13.79
N ASN A 139 -7.31 -6.27 -13.21
CA ASN A 139 -7.53 -6.42 -11.76
C ASN A 139 -6.48 -7.33 -11.09
N GLY A 140 -5.36 -7.61 -11.76
CA GLY A 140 -4.27 -8.41 -11.19
C GLY A 140 -3.63 -7.75 -9.97
N LEU A 141 -3.03 -8.58 -9.11
CA LEU A 141 -2.35 -8.12 -7.90
C LEU A 141 -1.28 -7.07 -8.26
N THR A 142 -1.46 -5.87 -7.71
CA THR A 142 -0.62 -4.71 -7.95
C THR A 142 0.40 -4.58 -6.82
N ARG A 143 1.68 -4.51 -7.17
CA ARG A 143 2.78 -4.42 -6.20
C ARG A 143 3.61 -3.18 -6.44
N SER A 144 4.03 -2.54 -5.35
CA SER A 144 5.08 -1.52 -5.38
C SER A 144 6.43 -2.17 -5.58
N PHE A 145 7.32 -1.51 -6.32
CA PHE A 145 8.69 -1.98 -6.52
C PHE A 145 9.63 -0.81 -6.77
N ASN A 146 10.93 -1.09 -6.61
CA ASN A 146 12.01 -0.20 -6.96
C ASN A 146 12.87 -0.88 -8.04
N TRP A 147 13.49 -0.08 -8.90
CA TRP A 147 14.53 -0.56 -9.82
C TRP A 147 15.81 0.25 -9.65
N PRO A 148 16.98 -0.38 -9.84
CA PRO A 148 18.27 0.30 -9.79
C PRO A 148 18.53 1.08 -11.08
N ASN A 149 19.65 1.80 -11.14
CA ASN A 149 20.14 2.35 -12.40
C ASN A 149 20.39 1.20 -13.39
N THR A 150 19.96 1.37 -14.64
CA THR A 150 20.15 0.39 -15.71
C THR A 150 20.75 1.07 -16.93
N ILE A 151 21.82 0.48 -17.47
CA ILE A 151 22.40 0.92 -18.75
C ILE A 151 21.83 0.02 -19.84
N ILE A 152 21.21 0.65 -20.84
CA ILE A 152 20.79 -0.01 -22.07
C ILE A 152 21.79 0.39 -23.14
N VAL A 153 22.53 -0.60 -23.63
CA VAL A 153 23.59 -0.37 -24.62
C VAL A 153 23.00 -0.10 -25.99
N ALA A 154 23.70 0.67 -26.81
CA ALA A 154 23.40 0.78 -28.23
C ALA A 154 23.98 -0.41 -29.01
N GLY A 155 23.31 -0.78 -30.09
CA GLY A 155 23.77 -1.82 -31.01
C GLY A 155 22.61 -2.49 -31.73
N ALA A 156 22.91 -3.35 -32.70
CA ALA A 156 21.90 -3.96 -33.58
C ALA A 156 21.11 -5.14 -32.97
N LEU A 157 21.42 -5.56 -31.73
CA LEU A 157 20.75 -6.69 -31.10
C LEU A 157 19.39 -6.28 -30.49
N PRO A 158 18.37 -7.15 -30.53
CA PRO A 158 17.10 -6.89 -29.83
C PRO A 158 17.32 -6.59 -28.35
N GLY A 159 16.62 -5.59 -27.83
CA GLY A 159 16.78 -5.11 -26.44
C GLY A 159 17.77 -3.97 -26.27
N ASN A 160 18.59 -3.67 -27.28
CA ASN A 160 19.47 -2.51 -27.31
C ASN A 160 18.77 -1.25 -27.85
N ILE A 161 19.47 -0.12 -27.78
CA ILE A 161 19.11 1.08 -28.54
C ILE A 161 19.53 0.87 -30.00
N ILE A 162 18.55 0.72 -30.88
CA ILE A 162 18.73 0.53 -32.32
C ILE A 162 18.84 1.91 -33.00
N ASP A 163 19.84 2.08 -33.86
CA ASP A 163 20.02 3.29 -34.65
C ASP A 163 18.90 3.48 -35.67
N LYS A 164 18.56 4.74 -35.92
CA LYS A 164 17.56 5.21 -36.88
C LYS A 164 16.14 4.70 -36.65
N GLU A 165 15.89 4.12 -35.49
CA GLU A 165 14.59 3.59 -35.06
C GLU A 165 14.09 4.29 -33.79
N THR A 166 12.78 4.27 -33.60
CA THR A 166 12.18 4.73 -32.32
C THR A 166 12.27 3.61 -31.30
N ASN A 167 13.09 3.79 -30.27
CA ASN A 167 13.25 2.85 -29.18
C ASN A 167 12.33 3.26 -28.01
N TYR A 168 11.41 2.39 -27.64
CA TYR A 168 10.56 2.55 -26.47
C TYR A 168 11.28 1.99 -25.25
N ILE A 169 11.45 2.85 -24.23
CA ILE A 169 12.02 2.44 -22.95
C ILE A 169 10.87 2.16 -22.00
N TYR A 170 10.86 0.99 -21.38
CA TYR A 170 9.75 0.51 -20.56
C TYR A 170 10.24 -0.36 -19.40
N ILE A 171 9.43 -0.49 -18.36
CA ILE A 171 9.63 -1.48 -17.32
C ILE A 171 8.90 -2.77 -17.72
N ASP A 172 9.56 -3.91 -17.56
CA ASP A 172 9.03 -5.24 -17.84
C ASP A 172 9.07 -6.14 -16.60
N TYR A 173 7.94 -6.72 -16.20
CA TYR A 173 7.81 -7.71 -15.13
C TYR A 173 7.66 -9.17 -15.63
N SER A 174 7.73 -9.44 -16.93
CA SER A 174 7.47 -10.78 -17.50
C SER A 174 8.39 -11.89 -16.96
N ALA A 175 9.56 -11.54 -16.42
CA ALA A 175 10.49 -12.49 -15.81
C ALA A 175 10.38 -12.55 -14.27
N GLY A 176 9.33 -12.00 -13.68
CA GLY A 176 9.11 -11.95 -12.23
C GLY A 176 9.91 -10.88 -11.48
N VAL A 177 10.82 -10.18 -12.17
CA VAL A 177 11.57 -9.04 -11.62
C VAL A 177 11.40 -7.84 -12.55
N PRO A 178 10.84 -6.71 -12.07
CA PRO A 178 10.68 -5.52 -12.89
C PRO A 178 12.04 -4.93 -13.28
N VAL A 179 12.29 -4.78 -14.58
CA VAL A 179 13.55 -4.21 -15.09
C VAL A 179 13.31 -3.25 -16.28
N PRO A 180 14.09 -2.16 -16.41
CA PRO A 180 14.09 -1.35 -17.62
C PRO A 180 14.60 -2.13 -18.84
N LYS A 181 13.86 -2.06 -19.95
CA LYS A 181 14.20 -2.65 -21.25
C LYS A 181 13.91 -1.67 -22.38
N ALA A 182 14.46 -1.97 -23.56
CA ALA A 182 14.16 -1.27 -24.80
C ALA A 182 13.53 -2.22 -25.83
N THR A 183 12.64 -1.68 -26.65
CA THR A 183 12.08 -2.37 -27.82
C THR A 183 11.77 -1.34 -28.91
N THR A 184 11.86 -1.73 -30.18
CA THR A 184 11.40 -0.90 -31.30
C THR A 184 9.92 -1.12 -31.62
N ASP A 185 9.34 -2.23 -31.13
CA ASP A 185 7.95 -2.58 -31.35
C ASP A 185 7.07 -2.21 -30.14
N ARG A 186 6.29 -1.14 -30.27
CA ARG A 186 5.37 -0.68 -29.24
C ARG A 186 4.27 -1.69 -28.91
N THR A 187 3.90 -2.56 -29.85
CA THR A 187 2.79 -3.51 -29.66
C THR A 187 3.14 -4.63 -28.69
N THR A 188 4.43 -4.89 -28.49
CA THR A 188 4.95 -5.84 -27.50
C THR A 188 4.82 -5.37 -26.05
N ILE A 189 4.57 -4.07 -25.84
CA ILE A 189 4.43 -3.48 -24.51
C ILE A 189 2.96 -3.56 -24.09
N GLU A 190 2.66 -4.56 -23.26
CA GLU A 190 1.36 -4.71 -22.60
C GLU A 190 1.08 -3.59 -21.59
N LEU A 191 -0.16 -3.54 -21.09
CA LEU A 191 -0.63 -2.44 -20.22
C LEU A 191 -0.54 -2.77 -18.72
N ASN A 192 -0.40 -4.05 -18.35
CA ASN A 192 -0.56 -4.51 -16.97
C ASN A 192 0.78 -4.85 -16.30
N ARG A 193 1.56 -5.79 -16.86
CA ARG A 193 2.90 -6.15 -16.34
C ARG A 193 4.03 -5.35 -16.98
N MET A 194 3.68 -4.28 -17.71
CA MET A 194 4.64 -3.37 -18.32
C MET A 194 4.10 -1.94 -18.31
N PHE A 195 5.01 -0.96 -18.36
CA PHE A 195 4.65 0.41 -18.64
C PHE A 195 5.83 1.18 -19.23
N THR A 196 5.54 2.19 -20.05
CA THR A 196 6.57 2.99 -20.72
C THR A 196 7.15 4.07 -19.80
N LEU A 197 8.45 4.34 -19.94
CA LEU A 197 9.17 5.44 -19.29
C LEU A 197 9.45 6.60 -20.26
N GLY A 198 9.58 6.30 -21.54
CA GLY A 198 9.82 7.30 -22.58
C GLY A 198 10.30 6.66 -23.88
N ARG A 199 10.89 7.50 -24.73
CA ARG A 199 11.36 7.11 -26.06
C ARG A 199 12.76 7.66 -26.30
N VAL A 200 13.54 6.91 -27.06
CA VAL A 200 14.89 7.29 -27.47
C VAL A 200 15.00 7.06 -28.98
N TYR A 201 15.49 8.06 -29.69
CA TYR A 201 15.89 7.93 -31.09
C TYR A 201 17.37 8.25 -31.19
N ARG A 202 18.13 7.41 -31.90
CA ARG A 202 19.55 7.64 -32.16
C ARG A 202 19.76 7.80 -33.66
N ASP A 203 20.36 8.91 -34.11
CA ASP A 203 20.64 9.16 -35.53
C ASP A 203 21.92 8.44 -36.04
N GLY A 204 22.56 7.67 -35.16
CA GLY A 204 23.89 7.05 -35.30
C GLY A 204 24.94 7.71 -34.40
N VAL A 205 24.78 8.98 -34.07
CA VAL A 205 25.74 9.80 -33.32
C VAL A 205 25.10 10.44 -32.08
N THR A 206 23.95 11.07 -32.25
CA THR A 206 23.22 11.85 -31.25
C THR A 206 22.04 11.07 -30.70
N LEU A 207 21.79 11.22 -29.39
CA LEU A 207 20.59 10.72 -28.73
C LEU A 207 19.54 11.81 -28.62
N HIS A 208 18.34 11.53 -29.13
CA HIS A 208 17.13 12.31 -28.91
C HIS A 208 16.27 11.57 -27.89
N ILE A 209 16.18 12.11 -26.68
CA ILE A 209 15.51 11.47 -25.54
C ILE A 209 14.23 12.24 -25.22
N VAL A 210 13.12 11.52 -25.14
CA VAL A 210 11.82 12.07 -24.73
C VAL A 210 11.34 11.30 -23.51
N ASN A 211 11.35 11.97 -22.36
CA ASN A 211 10.80 11.44 -21.10
C ASN A 211 9.27 11.57 -21.09
N SER A 212 8.56 10.60 -21.69
CA SER A 212 7.11 10.63 -21.95
C SER A 212 6.34 9.40 -21.44
N GLY A 213 6.84 8.77 -20.38
CA GLY A 213 6.25 7.56 -19.81
C GLY A 213 4.95 7.75 -19.01
N VAL A 214 4.47 6.63 -18.46
CA VAL A 214 3.28 6.55 -17.61
C VAL A 214 3.62 7.00 -16.19
N ASN A 215 3.19 8.21 -15.85
CA ASN A 215 3.39 8.83 -14.54
C ASN A 215 2.12 8.74 -13.70
N LEU A 216 2.23 8.16 -12.49
CA LEU A 216 1.12 8.08 -11.54
C LEU A 216 1.02 9.33 -10.65
N TYR A 217 2.14 9.99 -10.38
CA TYR A 217 2.16 11.19 -9.54
C TYR A 217 1.37 12.34 -10.19
N ASN A 218 0.51 12.99 -9.42
CA ASN A 218 -0.33 14.12 -9.85
C ASN A 218 -1.13 13.87 -11.13
N HIS A 219 -1.46 12.61 -11.46
CA HIS A 219 -2.09 12.25 -12.73
C HIS A 219 -3.38 13.04 -13.00
N MET A 220 -4.27 13.15 -12.00
CA MET A 220 -5.54 13.88 -12.14
C MET A 220 -5.34 15.35 -12.49
N ARG A 221 -4.43 16.02 -11.80
CA ARG A 221 -4.09 17.43 -12.07
C ARG A 221 -3.45 17.59 -13.44
N ASN A 222 -2.46 16.77 -13.76
CA ASN A 222 -1.78 16.83 -15.05
C ASN A 222 -2.74 16.59 -16.22
N ASN A 223 -3.68 15.66 -16.06
CA ASN A 223 -4.71 15.42 -17.08
C ASN A 223 -5.69 16.59 -17.19
N HIS A 224 -6.10 17.19 -16.07
CA HIS A 224 -6.93 18.40 -16.07
C HIS A 224 -6.26 19.57 -16.79
N GLU A 225 -5.00 19.87 -16.46
CA GLU A 225 -4.22 20.93 -17.10
C GLU A 225 -4.02 20.65 -18.60
N ARG A 226 -3.76 19.38 -18.96
CA ARG A 226 -3.68 18.98 -20.38
C ARG A 226 -4.98 19.27 -21.12
N LEU A 227 -6.14 18.98 -20.52
CA LEU A 227 -7.44 19.25 -21.14
C LEU A 227 -7.65 20.76 -21.33
N ILE A 228 -7.31 21.59 -20.34
CA ILE A 228 -7.38 23.05 -20.48
C ILE A 228 -6.43 23.54 -21.59
N GLY A 229 -5.16 23.15 -21.56
CA GLY A 229 -4.15 23.68 -22.47
C GLY A 229 -4.32 23.23 -23.93
N VAL A 230 -4.85 22.03 -24.16
CA VAL A 230 -5.00 21.46 -25.51
C VAL A 230 -6.40 21.64 -26.08
N ARG A 231 -7.44 21.46 -25.26
CA ARG A 231 -8.84 21.52 -25.74
C ARG A 231 -9.53 22.84 -25.41
N GLY A 232 -9.07 23.58 -24.40
CA GLY A 232 -9.68 24.84 -23.99
C GLY A 232 -11.13 24.65 -23.55
N PHE A 233 -12.00 25.55 -24.00
CA PHE A 233 -13.43 25.53 -23.71
C PHE A 233 -14.16 24.64 -24.73
N GLU A 234 -14.63 23.47 -24.29
CA GLU A 234 -15.24 22.47 -25.16
C GLU A 234 -16.76 22.43 -24.96
N ARG A 235 -17.53 22.52 -26.05
CA ARG A 235 -18.99 22.39 -26.03
C ARG A 235 -19.37 20.92 -26.07
N ALA A 236 -20.10 20.45 -25.06
CA ALA A 236 -20.68 19.10 -25.05
C ALA A 236 -22.06 19.05 -25.72
N SER A 237 -22.92 20.03 -25.45
CA SER A 237 -24.28 20.10 -26.03
C SER A 237 -24.90 21.50 -25.86
N GLY A 238 -26.02 21.76 -26.55
CA GLY A 238 -26.81 23.00 -26.37
C GLY A 238 -26.07 24.28 -26.77
N GLY A 239 -26.30 25.42 -26.13
CA GLY A 239 -25.63 26.70 -26.44
C GLY A 239 -25.73 27.12 -27.90
N VAL A 240 -26.83 26.78 -28.58
CA VAL A 240 -27.05 27.11 -29.99
C VAL A 240 -27.51 28.55 -30.07
N ILE A 241 -26.73 29.38 -30.78
CA ILE A 241 -27.06 30.79 -31.02
C ILE A 241 -27.88 30.90 -32.29
N ALA A 242 -29.01 31.59 -32.21
CA ALA A 242 -29.90 31.85 -33.34
C ALA A 242 -30.39 33.31 -33.34
N GLU A 243 -30.74 33.81 -34.53
CA GLU A 243 -31.45 35.08 -34.66
C GLU A 243 -32.88 34.93 -34.13
N LYS A 244 -33.30 35.89 -33.28
CA LYS A 244 -34.67 35.97 -32.78
C LYS A 244 -35.47 37.02 -33.55
N LEU A 245 -34.91 38.22 -33.71
CA LEU A 245 -35.48 39.37 -34.42
C LEU A 245 -34.34 40.29 -34.91
N VAL A 246 -34.69 41.37 -35.64
CA VAL A 246 -33.73 42.39 -36.08
C VAL A 246 -32.95 42.92 -34.87
N ARG A 247 -31.64 42.65 -34.84
CA ARG A 247 -30.69 43.00 -33.76
C ARG A 247 -30.86 42.22 -32.44
N TYR A 248 -31.56 41.08 -32.46
CA TYR A 248 -31.77 40.24 -31.27
C TYR A 248 -31.33 38.79 -31.49
N LEU A 249 -30.62 38.24 -30.51
CA LEU A 249 -30.12 36.86 -30.49
C LEU A 249 -30.76 36.08 -29.34
N THR A 250 -30.92 34.78 -29.55
CA THR A 250 -31.20 33.82 -28.48
C THR A 250 -30.13 32.74 -28.45
N SER A 251 -29.81 32.25 -27.26
CA SER A 251 -28.99 31.05 -27.06
C SER A 251 -29.78 30.04 -26.26
N THR A 252 -29.83 28.78 -26.69
CA THR A 252 -30.40 27.69 -25.88
C THR A 252 -29.58 27.44 -24.62
N ASP A 253 -30.14 26.70 -23.65
CA ASP A 253 -29.35 26.08 -22.58
C ASP A 253 -28.19 25.27 -23.18
N GLY A 254 -27.07 25.16 -22.46
CA GLY A 254 -25.86 24.50 -22.95
C GLY A 254 -25.03 23.84 -21.86
N VAL A 255 -24.25 22.83 -22.26
CA VAL A 255 -23.25 22.19 -21.41
C VAL A 255 -21.89 22.33 -22.06
N PHE A 256 -20.96 22.85 -21.30
CA PHE A 256 -19.58 23.08 -21.69
C PHE A 256 -18.63 22.48 -20.66
N TYR A 257 -17.40 22.24 -21.07
CA TYR A 257 -16.32 21.80 -20.20
C TYR A 257 -15.13 22.74 -20.33
N LEU A 258 -14.54 23.07 -19.20
CA LEU A 258 -13.21 23.66 -19.12
C LEU A 258 -12.35 22.75 -18.24
N GLY A 259 -11.43 22.02 -18.86
CA GLY A 259 -10.76 20.91 -18.19
C GLY A 259 -11.75 19.80 -17.81
N ALA A 260 -11.69 19.36 -16.56
CA ALA A 260 -12.64 18.38 -16.00
C ALA A 260 -13.92 19.03 -15.42
N ASN A 261 -14.03 20.36 -15.43
CA ASN A 261 -15.16 21.07 -14.83
C ASN A 261 -16.30 21.22 -15.82
N LYS A 262 -17.49 20.76 -15.44
CA LYS A 262 -18.73 20.96 -16.20
C LYS A 262 -19.32 22.34 -15.89
N ILE A 263 -19.63 23.09 -16.94
CA ILE A 263 -20.27 24.40 -16.88
C ILE A 263 -21.60 24.30 -17.62
N ALA A 264 -22.70 24.60 -16.93
CA ALA A 264 -24.02 24.69 -17.55
C ALA A 264 -24.38 26.16 -17.76
N THR A 265 -24.89 26.49 -18.95
CA THR A 265 -25.48 27.80 -19.24
C THR A 265 -26.98 27.65 -19.35
N THR A 266 -27.72 28.62 -18.83
CA THR A 266 -29.16 28.73 -19.08
C THR A 266 -29.41 29.49 -20.37
N GLN A 267 -30.60 29.35 -20.92
CA GLN A 267 -31.09 30.08 -22.07
C GLN A 267 -30.88 31.58 -21.85
N GLN A 268 -30.38 32.25 -22.87
CA GLN A 268 -30.19 33.70 -22.88
C GLN A 268 -30.95 34.31 -24.05
N ASP A 269 -31.47 35.50 -23.83
CA ASP A 269 -32.25 36.25 -24.82
C ASP A 269 -31.90 37.72 -24.68
N THR A 270 -31.57 38.39 -25.79
CA THR A 270 -31.16 39.79 -25.76
C THR A 270 -32.32 40.77 -25.95
N SER A 271 -33.58 40.28 -25.89
CA SER A 271 -34.89 40.96 -25.92
C SER A 271 -35.01 42.38 -26.46
#